data_AF-A0A951DYY7-F1
#
_entry.id   AF-A0A951DYY7-F1
#
_cell.length_a   1.000
_cell.length_b   1.000
_cell.length_c   1.000
_cell.angle_alpha   90.00
_cell.angle_beta   90.00
_cell.angle_gamma   90.00
#
_symmetry.space_group_name_H-M   'P 1'
#
loop_
_entity.id
_entity.type
_entity.pdbx_description
1 polymer ?
#
loop_
_entity_poly.entity_id
_entity_poly.type
_entity_poly.pdbx_seq_one_letter_code
_entity_poly.pdbx_strand_id
1 'polypeptide(L)'
;MSSAADSELESASSSDDELEPQPKSFVRAVENEPGAPGDVDLMLGIQRGDADALSQLYDRYNGIIKALILRIIHNDAEADDLLQEVFMEIWNQAKNFSAAKGKPLGWMVTLTRRRAIDALRKKQAYARAEERLQAQPEQQPL
;
A
#
# COMPACT_ATOMS: atom_id res chain seq x y z
N MET A 1 -22.55 -6.17 66.83
CA MET A 1 -23.48 -7.07 66.12
C MET A 1 -24.34 -6.21 65.22
N SER A 2 -24.54 -6.62 63.96
CA SER A 2 -25.24 -5.89 62.86
C SER A 2 -24.54 -4.61 62.38
N SER A 3 -24.49 -4.25 61.10
CA SER A 3 -25.10 -4.77 59.86
C SER A 3 -24.57 -3.90 58.70
N ALA A 4 -24.47 -4.49 57.51
CA ALA A 4 -24.54 -3.91 56.15
C ALA A 4 -23.62 -2.71 55.82
N ALA A 5 -22.63 -2.84 54.92
CA ALA A 5 -22.79 -2.91 53.46
C ALA A 5 -23.32 -1.60 52.85
N ASP A 6 -22.42 -0.81 52.27
CA ASP A 6 -22.54 -0.16 50.96
C ASP A 6 -21.15 0.41 50.63
N SER A 7 -20.42 -0.16 49.67
CA SER A 7 -20.54 0.03 48.22
C SER A 7 -19.92 1.35 47.78
N GLU A 8 -18.67 1.28 47.31
CA GLU A 8 -18.14 2.04 46.16
C GLU A 8 -16.70 1.58 45.92
N LEU A 9 -16.60 0.50 45.13
CA LEU A 9 -15.38 -0.05 44.59
C LEU A 9 -15.42 0.28 43.09
N GLU A 10 -15.03 1.50 42.73
CA GLU A 10 -15.01 1.93 41.34
C GLU A 10 -13.85 2.88 41.06
N SER A 11 -12.73 2.30 40.63
CA SER A 11 -11.89 2.91 39.59
C SER A 11 -10.94 1.84 39.03
N ALA A 12 -11.51 0.94 38.23
CA ALA A 12 -10.72 0.30 37.19
C ALA A 12 -10.44 1.35 36.11
N SER A 13 -9.22 1.90 36.08
CA SER A 13 -8.69 2.53 34.86
C SER A 13 -7.69 1.56 34.27
N SER A 14 -8.24 0.50 33.66
CA SER A 14 -7.56 -0.23 32.60
C SER A 14 -8.09 0.38 31.31
N SER A 15 -7.38 1.37 30.78
CA SER A 15 -7.54 1.78 29.40
C SER A 15 -6.31 1.29 28.65
N ASP A 16 -6.23 -0.04 28.56
CA ASP A 16 -5.53 -0.69 27.46
C ASP A 16 -6.33 -0.34 26.22
N ASP A 17 -5.79 0.59 25.44
CA ASP A 17 -6.23 1.00 24.13
C ASP A 17 -6.07 -0.20 23.18
N GLU A 18 -7.05 -1.10 23.24
CA GLU A 18 -7.20 -2.26 22.39
C GLU A 18 -7.48 -1.78 20.96
N LEU A 19 -6.41 -1.46 20.24
CA LEU A 19 -6.40 -1.29 18.80
C LEU A 19 -6.65 -2.65 18.13
N GLU A 20 -7.89 -3.12 18.19
CA GLU A 20 -8.41 -4.23 17.40
C GLU A 20 -8.28 -3.90 15.90
N PRO A 21 -7.43 -4.62 15.13
CA PRO A 21 -7.35 -4.41 13.69
C PRO A 21 -8.59 -5.03 13.02
N GLN A 22 -9.59 -4.19 12.76
CA GLN A 22 -10.79 -4.57 12.01
C GLN A 22 -10.44 -5.13 10.63
N PRO A 23 -10.89 -6.35 10.25
CA PRO A 23 -10.72 -6.87 8.90
C PRO A 23 -11.68 -6.16 7.94
N LYS A 24 -11.21 -5.09 7.28
CA LYS A 24 -11.99 -4.37 6.26
C LYS A 24 -12.17 -5.27 5.03
N SER A 25 -13.39 -5.73 4.82
CA SER A 25 -13.86 -6.40 3.59
C SER A 25 -13.35 -5.66 2.33
N PHE A 26 -12.33 -6.22 1.68
CA PHE A 26 -11.53 -5.51 0.66
C PHE A 26 -12.19 -5.33 -0.71
N VAL A 27 -13.38 -5.88 -0.96
CA VAL A 27 -13.90 -5.99 -2.34
C VAL A 27 -15.34 -5.51 -2.53
N ARG A 28 -16.04 -4.99 -1.50
CA ARG A 28 -17.46 -4.61 -1.67
C ARG A 28 -17.89 -3.24 -1.14
N ALA A 29 -17.06 -2.53 -0.38
CA ALA A 29 -17.45 -1.25 0.25
C ALA A 29 -16.84 0.00 -0.41
N VAL A 30 -16.25 -0.10 -1.61
CA VAL A 30 -15.86 1.07 -2.43
C VAL A 30 -16.90 1.27 -3.53
N GLU A 31 -18.19 1.12 -3.20
CA GLU A 31 -19.26 1.58 -4.08
C GLU A 31 -19.62 3.00 -3.62
N ASN A 32 -19.14 3.96 -4.42
CA ASN A 32 -19.35 5.41 -4.38
C ASN A 32 -20.38 5.90 -3.35
N GLU A 33 -19.92 6.71 -2.39
CA GLU A 33 -20.81 7.66 -1.72
C GLU A 33 -21.61 8.42 -2.81
N PRO A 34 -22.93 8.61 -2.66
CA PRO A 34 -23.73 9.31 -3.65
C PRO A 34 -23.15 10.71 -3.92
N GLY A 35 -22.61 10.93 -5.12
CA GLY A 35 -21.97 12.18 -5.52
C GLY A 35 -20.44 12.17 -5.57
N ALA A 36 -19.78 11.10 -5.11
CA ALA A 36 -18.34 10.95 -5.26
C ALA A 36 -17.93 10.68 -6.73
N PRO A 37 -16.81 11.25 -7.23
CA PRO A 37 -16.35 10.99 -8.59
C PRO A 37 -16.06 9.51 -8.83
N GLY A 38 -16.38 9.00 -10.02
CA GLY A 38 -16.00 7.64 -10.41
C GLY A 38 -14.50 7.54 -10.65
N ASP A 39 -13.94 6.32 -10.62
CA ASP A 39 -12.50 6.14 -10.81
C ASP A 39 -12.00 6.62 -12.18
N VAL A 40 -12.85 6.57 -13.20
CA VAL A 40 -12.53 7.13 -14.53
C VAL A 40 -12.41 8.64 -14.43
N ASP A 41 -13.32 9.31 -13.73
CA ASP A 41 -13.28 10.76 -13.54
C ASP A 41 -12.05 11.19 -12.76
N LEU A 42 -11.69 10.44 -11.70
CA LEU A 42 -10.45 10.65 -10.95
C LEU A 42 -9.23 10.50 -11.86
N MET A 43 -9.14 9.43 -12.67
CA MET A 43 -8.03 9.27 -13.62
C MET A 43 -7.96 10.41 -14.64
N LEU A 44 -9.10 10.91 -15.13
CA LEU A 44 -9.13 12.07 -16.03
C LEU A 44 -8.72 13.36 -15.31
N GLY A 45 -9.03 13.50 -14.02
CA GLY A 45 -8.51 14.58 -13.16
C GLY A 45 -6.99 14.54 -13.08
N ILE A 46 -6.43 13.37 -12.75
CA ILE A 46 -4.98 13.17 -12.67
C ILE A 46 -4.29 13.50 -14.00
N GLN A 47 -4.89 13.14 -15.14
CA GLN A 47 -4.37 13.53 -16.48
C GLN A 47 -4.23 15.04 -16.67
N ARG A 48 -5.08 15.82 -15.99
CA ARG A 48 -5.07 17.30 -16.00
C ARG A 48 -4.21 17.89 -14.89
N GLY A 49 -3.57 17.07 -14.06
CA GLY A 49 -2.77 17.53 -12.93
C GLY A 49 -3.57 17.87 -11.67
N ASP A 50 -4.74 17.23 -11.49
CA ASP A 50 -5.54 17.36 -10.27
C ASP A 50 -4.99 16.45 -9.15
N ALA A 51 -4.35 17.07 -8.15
CA ALA A 51 -3.78 16.35 -7.00
C ALA A 51 -4.84 15.76 -6.07
N ASP A 52 -6.02 16.40 -5.95
CA ASP A 52 -7.11 15.88 -5.11
C ASP A 52 -7.70 14.61 -5.72
N ALA A 53 -7.73 14.53 -7.06
CA ALA A 53 -8.12 13.31 -7.75
C ALA A 53 -7.14 12.14 -7.47
N LEU A 54 -5.84 12.42 -7.39
CA LEU A 54 -4.84 11.42 -7.00
C LEU A 54 -5.03 11.00 -5.54
N SER A 55 -5.25 11.95 -4.63
CA SER A 55 -5.47 11.66 -3.20
C SER A 55 -6.69 10.75 -3.00
N GLN A 56 -7.81 11.07 -3.64
CA GLN A 56 -9.02 10.23 -3.57
C GLN A 56 -8.78 8.82 -4.13
N LEU A 57 -8.00 8.71 -5.21
CA LEU A 57 -7.63 7.42 -5.78
C LEU A 57 -6.71 6.64 -4.82
N TYR A 58 -5.79 7.33 -4.15
CA TYR A 58 -4.92 6.76 -3.11
C TYR A 58 -5.74 6.20 -1.96
N ASP A 59 -6.67 6.97 -1.40
CA ASP A 59 -7.52 6.56 -0.27
C ASP A 59 -8.33 5.30 -0.60
N ARG A 60 -8.82 5.18 -1.84
CA ARG A 60 -9.57 4.02 -2.32
C ARG A 60 -8.70 2.77 -2.51
N TYR A 61 -7.48 2.93 -3.02
CA TYR A 61 -6.71 1.81 -3.58
C TYR A 61 -5.41 1.48 -2.86
N ASN A 62 -4.96 2.28 -1.89
CA ASN A 62 -3.70 2.04 -1.18
C ASN A 62 -3.61 0.63 -0.59
N GLY A 63 -4.67 0.14 0.07
CA GLY A 63 -4.65 -1.18 0.71
C GLY A 63 -4.61 -2.33 -0.28
N ILE A 64 -5.34 -2.22 -1.41
CA ILE A 64 -5.34 -3.24 -2.46
C ILE A 64 -3.97 -3.30 -3.16
N ILE A 65 -3.40 -2.13 -3.47
CA ILE A 65 -2.09 -2.02 -4.12
C ILE A 65 -0.98 -2.50 -3.18
N LYS A 66 -0.99 -2.09 -1.90
CA LYS A 66 -0.02 -2.57 -0.90
C LYS A 66 -0.09 -4.08 -0.73
N ALA A 67 -1.29 -4.65 -0.63
CA ALA A 67 -1.48 -6.10 -0.54
C ALA A 67 -0.98 -6.85 -1.79
N LEU A 68 -1.08 -6.25 -2.98
CA LEU A 68 -0.51 -6.81 -4.20
C LEU A 68 1.03 -6.75 -4.19
N ILE A 69 1.61 -5.63 -3.75
CA ILE A 69 3.06 -5.46 -3.63
C ILE A 69 3.64 -6.47 -2.64
N LEU A 70 3.05 -6.56 -1.44
CA LEU A 70 3.49 -7.48 -0.37
C LEU A 70 3.56 -8.94 -0.84
N ARG A 71 2.60 -9.39 -1.66
CA ARG A 71 2.59 -10.74 -2.25
C ARG A 71 3.75 -11.00 -3.21
N ILE A 72 4.40 -9.97 -3.72
CA ILE A 72 5.51 -10.08 -4.68
C ILE A 72 6.84 -9.97 -3.94
N ILE A 73 7.02 -8.93 -3.13
CA ILE A 73 8.32 -8.60 -2.53
C ILE A 73 8.53 -9.18 -1.12
N HIS A 74 7.45 -9.57 -0.43
CA HIS A 74 7.48 -10.19 0.91
C HIS A 74 8.28 -9.40 1.97
N ASN A 75 8.23 -8.06 1.90
CA ASN A 75 8.85 -7.15 2.85
C ASN A 75 7.95 -5.92 3.02
N ASP A 76 7.58 -5.58 4.26
CA ASP A 76 6.62 -4.51 4.52
C ASP A 76 7.19 -3.10 4.34
N ALA A 77 8.42 -2.86 4.81
CA ALA A 77 9.09 -1.57 4.65
C ALA A 77 9.30 -1.23 3.15
N GLU A 78 9.82 -2.19 2.38
CA GLU A 78 9.95 -2.02 0.93
C GLU A 78 8.59 -1.89 0.23
N ALA A 79 7.51 -2.43 0.82
CA ALA A 79 6.18 -2.34 0.23
C ALA A 79 5.60 -0.95 0.36
N ASP A 80 5.81 -0.28 1.48
CA ASP A 80 5.37 1.11 1.68
C ASP A 80 6.11 2.08 0.78
N ASP A 81 7.43 1.94 0.66
CA ASP A 81 8.23 2.74 -0.26
C ASP A 81 7.75 2.54 -1.71
N LEU A 82 7.57 1.28 -2.12
CA LEU A 82 7.13 0.96 -3.47
C LEU A 82 5.68 1.42 -3.74
N LEU A 83 4.81 1.38 -2.73
CA LEU A 83 3.45 1.89 -2.84
C LEU A 83 3.46 3.37 -3.22
N GLN A 84 4.26 4.17 -2.51
CA GLN A 84 4.40 5.60 -2.82
C GLN A 84 4.92 5.81 -4.25
N GLU A 85 5.97 5.07 -4.63
CA GLU A 85 6.50 5.14 -5.99
C GLU A 85 5.47 4.77 -7.06
N VAL A 86 4.62 3.76 -6.81
CA VAL A 86 3.55 3.36 -7.73
C VAL A 86 2.55 4.50 -7.93
N PHE A 87 2.16 5.21 -6.87
CA PHE A 87 1.23 6.35 -7.02
C PHE A 87 1.88 7.55 -7.71
N MET A 88 3.18 7.78 -7.50
CA MET A 88 3.94 8.75 -8.30
C MET A 88 4.01 8.34 -9.77
N GLU A 89 4.13 7.04 -10.06
CA GLU A 89 4.12 6.53 -11.42
C GLU A 89 2.73 6.62 -12.06
N ILE A 90 1.65 6.41 -11.29
CA ILE A 90 0.27 6.66 -11.73
C ILE A 90 0.10 8.12 -12.14
N TRP A 91 0.55 9.07 -11.32
CA TRP A 91 0.52 10.50 -11.65
C TRP A 91 1.24 10.79 -12.98
N ASN A 92 2.47 10.28 -13.12
CA ASN A 92 3.30 10.53 -14.30
C ASN A 92 2.77 9.86 -15.57
N GLN A 93 2.14 8.68 -15.44
CA GLN A 93 1.66 7.88 -16.57
C GLN A 93 0.16 7.97 -16.80
N ALA A 94 -0.58 8.78 -16.04
CA ALA A 94 -2.02 8.89 -16.18
C ALA A 94 -2.45 9.24 -17.61
N LYS A 95 -1.64 10.02 -18.35
CA LYS A 95 -1.89 10.36 -19.77
C LYS A 95 -1.96 9.13 -20.69
N ASN A 96 -1.38 8.01 -20.29
CA ASN A 96 -1.41 6.76 -21.04
C ASN A 96 -2.65 5.91 -20.75
N PHE A 97 -3.41 6.24 -19.70
CA PHE A 97 -4.67 5.59 -19.40
C PHE A 97 -5.74 5.97 -20.43
N SER A 98 -6.50 4.98 -20.88
CA SER A 98 -7.66 5.15 -21.76
C SER A 98 -8.79 4.26 -21.27
N ALA A 99 -9.94 4.88 -20.95
CA ALA A 99 -11.13 4.15 -20.51
C ALA A 99 -11.65 3.15 -21.56
N ALA A 100 -11.33 3.38 -22.85
CA ALA A 100 -11.66 2.46 -23.94
C ALA A 100 -10.84 1.15 -23.90
N LYS A 101 -9.65 1.17 -23.27
CA LYS A 101 -8.76 0.00 -23.17
C LYS A 101 -8.99 -0.84 -21.91
N GLY A 102 -9.77 -0.33 -20.95
CA GLY A 102 -10.10 -1.05 -19.71
C GLY A 102 -10.36 -0.13 -18.53
N LYS A 103 -10.68 -0.76 -17.38
CA LYS A 103 -10.97 -0.06 -16.12
C LYS A 103 -9.69 0.47 -15.45
N PRO A 104 -9.76 1.60 -14.72
CA PRO A 104 -8.64 2.17 -13.96
C PRO A 104 -7.91 1.14 -13.07
N LEU A 105 -8.65 0.36 -12.28
CA LEU A 105 -8.07 -0.65 -11.40
C LEU A 105 -7.20 -1.67 -12.16
N GLY A 106 -7.65 -2.15 -13.32
CA GLY A 106 -6.88 -3.11 -14.11
C GLY A 106 -5.56 -2.52 -14.64
N TRP A 107 -5.60 -1.24 -15.03
CA TRP A 107 -4.41 -0.51 -15.45
C TRP A 107 -3.43 -0.31 -14.28
N MET A 108 -3.92 0.13 -13.11
CA MET A 108 -3.09 0.29 -11.90
C MET A 108 -2.48 -1.03 -11.43
N VAL A 109 -3.25 -2.14 -11.44
CA VAL A 109 -2.74 -3.48 -11.09
C VAL A 109 -1.61 -3.91 -12.02
N THR A 110 -1.75 -3.64 -13.33
CA THR A 110 -0.71 -3.96 -14.32
C THR A 110 0.56 -3.17 -14.06
N LEU A 111 0.43 -1.86 -13.83
CA LEU A 111 1.55 -0.97 -13.48
C LEU A 111 2.25 -1.43 -12.19
N THR A 112 1.47 -1.67 -11.14
CA THR A 112 1.96 -2.13 -9.83
C THR A 112 2.75 -3.43 -9.95
N ARG A 113 2.20 -4.43 -10.65
CA ARG A 113 2.86 -5.73 -10.82
C ARG A 113 4.20 -5.58 -11.53
N ARG A 114 4.26 -4.78 -12.60
CA ARG A 114 5.51 -4.49 -13.30
C ARG A 114 6.53 -3.87 -12.35
N ARG A 115 6.14 -2.81 -11.63
CA ARG A 115 7.02 -2.09 -10.70
C ARG A 115 7.56 -3.00 -9.58
N ALA A 116 6.71 -3.86 -9.01
CA ALA A 116 7.09 -4.82 -7.98
C ALA A 116 8.02 -5.93 -8.48
N ILE A 117 7.79 -6.44 -9.69
CA ILE A 117 8.72 -7.41 -10.30
C ILE A 117 10.08 -6.76 -10.56
N ASP A 118 10.11 -5.53 -11.05
CA ASP A 118 11.35 -4.80 -11.30
C ASP A 118 12.12 -4.53 -10.01
N ALA A 119 11.43 -4.15 -8.92
CA ALA A 119 12.01 -4.02 -7.59
C ALA A 119 12.61 -5.34 -7.08
N LEU A 120 11.87 -6.45 -7.19
CA LEU A 120 12.33 -7.78 -6.78
C LEU A 120 13.58 -8.21 -7.56
N ARG A 121 13.60 -7.97 -8.88
CA ARG A 121 14.76 -8.27 -9.73
C ARG A 121 15.98 -7.45 -9.32
N LYS A 122 15.79 -6.16 -9.02
CA LYS A 122 16.86 -5.28 -8.55
C LYS A 122 17.46 -5.79 -7.23
N LYS A 123 16.61 -6.18 -6.28
CA LYS A 123 17.02 -6.78 -4.99
C LYS A 123 17.84 -8.06 -5.18
N GLN A 124 17.38 -8.98 -6.02
CA GLN A 124 18.11 -10.21 -6.33
C GLN A 124 19.46 -9.94 -7.01
N ALA A 125 19.53 -8.92 -7.87
CA ALA A 125 20.78 -8.53 -8.51
C ALA A 125 21.81 -8.00 -7.51
N TYR A 126 21.38 -7.17 -6.53
CA TYR A 126 22.26 -6.70 -5.47
C TYR A 126 22.77 -7.83 -4.57
N ALA A 127 21.89 -8.73 -4.12
CA ALA A 127 22.28 -9.87 -3.30
C ALA A 127 23.36 -10.74 -3.99
N ARG A 128 23.18 -11.04 -5.28
CA ARG A 128 24.19 -11.78 -6.05
C ARG A 128 25.51 -11.02 -6.23
N ALA A 129 25.47 -9.70 -6.32
CA ALA A 129 26.68 -8.89 -6.42
C ALA A 129 27.45 -8.87 -5.10
N GLU A 130 26.74 -8.77 -3.98
CA GLU A 130 27.31 -8.85 -2.63
C GLU A 130 27.96 -10.21 -2.36
N GLU A 131 27.28 -11.31 -2.70
CA GLU A 131 27.84 -12.66 -2.61
C GLU A 131 29.14 -12.81 -3.40
N ARG A 132 29.23 -12.22 -4.60
CA ARG A 132 30.45 -12.26 -5.43
C ARG A 132 31.60 -11.47 -4.83
N LEU A 133 31.32 -10.33 -4.19
CA LEU A 133 32.34 -9.54 -3.48
C LEU A 133 32.85 -10.31 -2.26
N GLN A 134 31.96 -10.96 -1.50
CA GLN A 134 32.34 -11.77 -0.34
C GLN A 134 33.09 -13.04 -0.74
N ALA A 135 32.76 -13.63 -1.89
CA ALA A 135 33.41 -14.83 -2.41
C ALA A 135 34.75 -14.57 -3.13
N GLN A 136 35.21 -13.32 -3.23
CA GLN A 136 36.60 -13.00 -3.59
C GLN A 136 37.42 -12.93 -2.29
N PRO A 137 38.06 -14.03 -1.84
CA PRO A 137 39.04 -13.91 -0.77
C PRO A 137 40.13 -12.97 -1.23
N GLU A 138 40.57 -12.07 -0.33
CA GLU A 138 41.72 -11.20 -0.54
C GLU A 138 42.84 -12.03 -1.16
N GLN A 139 43.20 -11.71 -2.41
CA GLN A 139 44.38 -12.26 -3.04
C GLN A 139 45.56 -11.77 -2.19
N GLN A 140 45.98 -12.58 -1.21
CA GLN A 140 47.16 -12.32 -0.41
C GLN A 140 48.35 -12.23 -1.36
N PRO A 141 49.02 -11.07 -1.46
CA PRO A 141 50.25 -10.99 -2.22
C PRO A 141 51.31 -11.86 -1.51
N LEU A 142 52.03 -12.63 -2.33
CA LEU A 142 53.07 -13.61 -1.98
C LEU A 142 54.18 -13.06 -1.09
#